data_AF-A0A127T1V3-F1
#
_entry.id   AF-A0A127T1V3-F1
#
_cell.length_a   1.000
_cell.length_b   1.000
_cell.length_c   1.000
_cell.angle_alpha   90.00
_cell.angle_beta   90.00
_cell.angle_gamma   90.00
#
_symmetry.space_group_name_H-M   'P 1'
#
loop_
_entity.id
_entity.type
_entity.pdbx_description
1 polymer ?
#
loop_
_entity_poly.entity_id
_entity_poly.type
_entity_poly.pdbx_seq_one_letter_code
_entity_poly.pdbx_strand_id
1 'polypeptide(L)' 'MKMVLYEDGVKADFKLYSKSNFIEESEQKELPEDWDIGYKILIDKDGITKQMLKPTYQVSIIKKPSEREFQ' A
#
# COMPACT_ATOMS: atom_id res chain seq x y z
N MET A 1 -11.38 4.19 -3.60
CA MET A 1 -10.76 3.40 -4.70
C MET A 1 -11.51 3.72 -5.98
N LYS A 2 -10.82 3.91 -7.10
CA LYS A 2 -11.41 4.06 -8.44
C LYS A 2 -10.85 2.98 -9.36
N MET A 3 -11.57 2.70 -10.43
CA MET A 3 -11.23 1.67 -11.39
C MET A 3 -11.47 2.18 -12.80
N VAL A 4 -10.56 1.88 -13.72
CA VAL A 4 -10.71 2.09 -15.16
C VAL A 4 -10.55 0.75 -15.87
N LEU A 5 -11.44 0.48 -16.81
CA LEU A 5 -11.35 -0.61 -17.78
C LEU A 5 -11.09 0.02 -19.15
N TYR A 6 -9.96 -0.30 -19.74
CA TYR A 6 -9.57 0.17 -21.08
C TYR A 6 -10.25 -0.66 -22.17
N GLU A 7 -10.29 -0.13 -23.40
CA GLU A 7 -10.95 -0.79 -24.54
C GLU A 7 -10.32 -2.15 -24.89
N ASP A 8 -9.04 -2.34 -24.61
CA ASP A 8 -8.31 -3.61 -24.77
C ASP A 8 -8.58 -4.62 -23.64
N GLY A 9 -9.45 -4.27 -22.69
CA GLY A 9 -9.82 -5.11 -21.56
C GLY A 9 -8.86 -5.02 -20.37
N VAL A 10 -7.81 -4.19 -20.42
CA VAL A 10 -6.92 -3.98 -19.27
C VAL A 10 -7.68 -3.24 -18.17
N LYS A 11 -7.58 -3.75 -16.94
CA LYS A 11 -8.18 -3.14 -15.75
C LYS A 11 -7.09 -2.50 -14.89
N ALA A 12 -7.30 -1.25 -14.47
CA ALA A 12 -6.45 -0.55 -13.53
C ALA A 12 -7.27 0.00 -12.35
N ASP A 13 -6.93 -0.45 -11.15
CA ASP A 13 -7.45 0.11 -9.90
C ASP A 13 -6.45 1.16 -9.37
N PHE A 14 -6.94 2.34 -8.98
CA PHE A 14 -6.09 3.40 -8.45
C PHE A 14 -6.76 4.20 -7.31
N LYS A 15 -5.91 4.82 -6.49
CA LYS A 15 -6.30 5.74 -5.41
C LYS A 15 -5.59 7.08 -5.65
N LEU A 16 -6.30 8.17 -5.41
CA LEU A 16 -5.71 9.51 -5.40
C LEU A 16 -5.74 10.00 -3.95
N TYR A 17 -4.60 10.50 -3.51
CA TYR A 17 -4.41 11.02 -2.17
C TYR A 17 -4.13 12.52 -2.28
N SER A 18 -4.58 13.30 -1.31
CA SER A 18 -4.02 14.64 -1.12
C SER A 18 -2.56 14.51 -0.70
N LYS A 19 -1.71 15.46 -1.09
CA LYS A 19 -0.29 15.44 -0.74
C LYS A 19 -0.07 15.41 0.78
N SER A 20 -0.85 16.18 1.54
CA SER A 20 -0.77 16.22 3.01
C SER A 20 -1.03 14.86 3.65
N ASN A 21 -2.11 14.18 3.23
CA ASN A 21 -2.49 12.90 3.82
C ASN A 21 -1.49 11.80 3.44
N PHE A 22 -0.98 11.84 2.20
CA PHE A 22 0.04 10.88 1.77
C PHE A 22 1.33 11.02 2.57
N ILE A 23 1.77 12.25 2.85
CA ILE A 23 2.97 12.50 3.68
C ILE A 23 2.75 11.91 5.08
N GLU A 24 1.62 12.22 5.72
CA GLU A 24 1.29 11.71 7.05
C GLU A 24 1.28 10.18 7.11
N GLU A 25 0.67 9.50 6.12
CA GLU A 25 0.68 8.04 6.03
C GLU A 25 2.10 7.49 5.75
N SER A 26 2.89 8.16 4.91
CA SER A 26 4.24 7.72 4.55
C SER A 26 5.27 7.81 5.68
N GLU A 27 5.01 8.68 6.66
CA GLU A 27 5.86 8.89 7.84
C GLU A 27 5.47 8.00 9.03
N GLN A 28 4.44 7.15 8.88
CA GLN A 28 4.06 6.22 9.93
C GLN A 28 5.13 5.17 10.19
N LYS A 29 5.20 4.72 11.45
CA LYS A 29 6.17 3.70 11.91
C LYS A 29 5.87 2.30 11.40
N GLU A 30 4.65 2.07 10.94
CA GLU A 30 4.19 0.80 10.39
C GLU A 30 3.50 1.08 9.06
N LEU A 31 3.69 0.19 8.09
CA LEU A 31 3.00 0.29 6.82
C LEU A 31 1.53 -0.10 7.00
N PRO A 32 0.59 0.62 6.37
CA PRO A 32 -0.75 0.11 6.16
C PRO A 32 -0.70 -1.27 5.48
N GLU A 33 -1.61 -2.17 5.84
CA GLU A 33 -1.63 -3.53 5.28
C GLU A 33 -1.69 -3.55 3.74
N ASP A 34 -2.48 -2.63 3.17
CA ASP A 34 -2.60 -2.39 1.73
C ASP A 34 -1.27 -2.08 1.04
N TRP A 35 -0.28 -1.56 1.76
CA TRP A 35 1.05 -1.23 1.24
C TRP A 35 2.07 -2.31 1.57
N ASP A 36 1.92 -2.98 2.72
CA ASP A 36 2.80 -4.09 3.12
C ASP A 36 2.67 -5.31 2.20
N ILE A 37 1.54 -5.48 1.51
CA ILE A 37 1.38 -6.49 0.44
C ILE A 37 2.41 -6.33 -0.69
N GLY A 38 2.99 -5.14 -0.86
CA GLY A 38 4.01 -4.85 -1.84
C GLY A 38 3.74 -3.57 -2.64
N TYR A 39 4.78 -2.77 -2.86
CA TYR A 39 4.74 -1.61 -3.73
C TYR A 39 6.08 -1.34 -4.41
N LYS A 40 6.03 -0.56 -5.50
CA LYS A 40 7.21 -0.05 -6.19
C LYS A 40 7.04 1.44 -6.47
N ILE A 41 8.00 2.24 -6.01
CA ILE A 41 8.04 3.67 -6.33
C ILE A 41 8.48 3.81 -7.79
N LEU A 42 7.62 4.38 -8.63
CA LEU A 42 7.91 4.64 -10.03
C LEU A 42 8.55 6.01 -10.25
N ILE A 43 8.13 7.01 -9.48
CA ILE A 43 8.64 8.38 -9.54
C ILE A 43 8.51 9.06 -8.19
N ASP A 44 9.53 9.83 -7.81
CA ASP A 44 9.52 10.69 -6.64
C ASP A 44 10.19 12.02 -6.96
N LYS A 45 9.37 13.05 -7.21
CA LYS A 45 9.84 14.36 -7.65
C LYS A 45 10.34 15.22 -6.49
N ASP A 46 9.70 15.07 -5.34
CA ASP A 46 9.91 15.92 -4.16
C ASP A 46 10.76 15.20 -3.09
N GLY A 47 11.08 13.92 -3.29
CA GLY A 47 11.82 13.11 -2.32
C GLY A 47 10.97 12.65 -1.13
N ILE A 48 9.65 12.61 -1.28
CA ILE A 48 8.69 12.30 -0.18
C ILE A 48 8.80 10.83 0.23
N THR A 49 9.09 9.94 -0.72
CA THR A 49 9.05 8.49 -0.48
C THR A 49 10.37 7.93 0.07
N LYS A 50 11.39 8.77 0.24
CA LYS A 50 12.75 8.35 0.65
C LYS A 50 12.79 7.64 2.00
N GLN A 51 11.87 7.98 2.90
CA GLN A 51 11.80 7.41 4.25
C GLN A 51 10.72 6.35 4.42
N MET A 52 10.00 6.01 3.34
CA MET A 52 8.98 4.96 3.40
C MET A 52 9.63 3.61 3.70
N LEU A 53 8.99 2.87 4.60
CA LEU A 53 9.38 1.52 4.97
C LEU A 53 9.19 0.57 3.79
N LYS A 54 10.13 -0.35 3.60
CA LYS A 54 9.97 -1.40 2.58
C LYS A 54 8.85 -2.37 3.00
N PRO A 55 8.03 -2.84 2.05
CA PRO A 55 7.01 -3.83 2.35
C PRO A 55 7.67 -5.14 2.83
N THR A 56 7.10 -5.72 3.86
CA THR A 56 7.51 -6.99 4.46
C THR A 56 6.81 -8.19 3.83
N TYR A 57 5.73 -7.94 3.06
CA TYR A 57 4.89 -8.95 2.40
C TYR A 57 4.20 -9.91 3.38
N GLN A 58 4.20 -9.60 4.68
CA GLN A 58 3.68 -10.49 5.73
C GLN A 58 2.16 -10.59 5.67
N VAL A 59 1.47 -9.53 5.25
CA VAL A 59 0.00 -9.49 5.13
C VAL A 59 -0.55 -10.60 4.22
N SER A 60 0.23 -11.01 3.21
CA SER A 60 -0.17 -12.08 2.29
C SER A 60 0.10 -13.50 2.79
N ILE A 61 0.85 -13.65 3.89
CA ILE A 61 1.23 -14.94 4.45
C ILE A 61 0.15 -15.40 5.44
N ILE A 62 -0.67 -16.35 5.02
CA ILE A 62 -1.67 -16.97 5.90
C ILE A 62 -0.96 -17.78 6.98
N LYS A 63 -1.17 -17.39 8.23
CA LYS A 63 -0.68 -18.11 9.42
C LYS A 63 -1.85 -18.76 10.13
N LYS A 64 -1.58 -19.89 10.80
CA LYS A 64 -2.56 -20.46 11.73
C LYS A 64 -2.84 -19.41 12.81
N PRO A 65 -4.10 -19.01 13.05
CA PRO A 65 -4.40 -18.03 14.08
C PRO A 65 -4.03 -18.59 15.46
N SER A 66 -3.63 -17.72 16.36
CA SER A 66 -3.59 -18.04 17.79
C SER A 66 -5.02 -18.27 18.30
N GLU A 67 -5.14 -18.96 19.44
CA GLU A 67 -6.45 -19.19 20.07
C GLU A 67 -7.22 -17.88 20.28
N ARG A 68 -6.52 -16.80 20.64
CA ARG A 68 -7.12 -15.48 20.86
C ARG A 68 -7.62 -14.82 19.58
N GLU A 69 -6.97 -15.03 18.44
CA GLU A 69 -7.39 -14.48 17.15
C GLU A 69 -8.54 -15.29 16.53
N PHE A 70 -8.74 -16.52 16.98
CA PHE A 70 -9.79 -17.41 16.50
C PHE A 70 -11.14 -17.21 17.22
N GLN A 71 -11.12 -16.92 18.52
CA GLN A 71 -12.32 -16.67 19.34
C GLN A 71 -12.88 -15.27 19.11
#